data_AF-A0A7X3LIZ6-F1
#
_entry.id   AF-A0A7X3LIZ6-F1
#
_cell.length_a   1.000
_cell.length_b   1.000
_cell.length_c   1.000
_cell.angle_alpha   90.00
_cell.angle_beta   90.00
_cell.angle_gamma   90.00
#
_symmetry.space_group_name_H-M   'P 1'
#
loop_
_entity.id
_entity.type
_entity.pdbx_description
1 polymer ?
#
loop_
_entity_poly.entity_id
_entity_poly.type
_entity_poly.pdbx_seq_one_letter_code
_entity_poly.pdbx_strand_id
1 'polypeptide(L)'
;MGNKYLFKFGWDCGRQGDVEGLFVATEKEVEYAIGRKAYFGEILGKHSEVYGDIEEGDIAKVDIDPVAVEEVAKHLGSTWSGYNPLHYLRYDCKECGDSLPGEEMHSIVEDNMVCDYCHRKED
;
A
#
# COMPACT_ATOMS: atom_id res chain seq x y z
N MET A 1 -14.30 11.50 6.42
CA MET A 1 -13.77 10.13 6.49
C MET A 1 -14.77 9.23 5.78
N GLY A 2 -14.35 8.51 4.75
CA GLY A 2 -15.23 7.62 3.99
C GLY A 2 -15.50 6.31 4.73
N ASN A 3 -16.50 5.55 4.28
CA ASN A 3 -16.76 4.21 4.79
C ASN A 3 -15.55 3.31 4.54
N LYS A 4 -15.24 2.45 5.53
CA LYS A 4 -14.19 1.44 5.43
C LYS A 4 -14.79 0.10 5.06
N TYR A 5 -14.07 -0.64 4.23
CA TYR A 5 -14.45 -1.95 3.73
C TYR A 5 -13.27 -2.92 3.89
N LEU A 6 -13.58 -4.21 3.79
CA LEU A 6 -12.57 -5.25 3.77
C LEU A 6 -12.13 -5.51 2.34
N PHE A 7 -10.83 -5.60 2.13
CA PHE A 7 -10.20 -5.89 0.85
C PHE A 7 -9.26 -7.08 0.99
N LYS A 8 -9.21 -7.91 -0.07
CA LYS A 8 -8.23 -8.97 -0.24
C LYS A 8 -7.20 -8.54 -1.28
N PHE A 9 -5.93 -8.66 -0.96
CA PHE A 9 -4.80 -8.48 -1.88
C PHE A 9 -4.21 -9.84 -2.26
N GLY A 10 -3.71 -9.98 -3.49
CA GLY A 10 -3.00 -11.16 -3.95
C GLY A 10 -2.02 -10.85 -5.08
N TRP A 11 -0.77 -11.30 -4.94
CA TRP A 11 0.23 -11.39 -6.00
C TRP A 11 0.77 -12.81 -6.11
N ASP A 12 0.75 -13.35 -7.32
CA ASP A 12 1.43 -14.61 -7.68
C ASP A 12 2.89 -14.28 -8.06
N CYS A 13 3.84 -14.59 -7.18
CA CYS A 13 5.28 -14.43 -7.43
C CYS A 13 5.91 -15.72 -8.01
N GLY A 14 5.09 -16.60 -8.60
CA GLY A 14 5.49 -17.85 -9.22
C GLY A 14 6.13 -18.80 -8.23
N ARG A 15 7.35 -19.26 -8.55
CA ARG A 15 8.06 -20.23 -7.70
C ARG A 15 8.49 -19.68 -6.33
N GLN A 16 8.48 -18.36 -6.16
CA GLN A 16 8.81 -17.73 -4.88
C GLN A 16 7.66 -17.85 -3.87
N GLY A 17 6.43 -18.08 -4.34
CA GLY A 17 5.22 -18.16 -3.54
C GLY A 17 4.25 -17.02 -3.85
N ASP A 18 3.25 -16.87 -2.98
CA ASP A 18 2.21 -15.85 -3.12
C ASP A 18 2.33 -14.80 -2.01
N VAL A 19 2.02 -13.55 -2.34
CA VAL A 19 1.82 -12.49 -1.36
C VAL A 19 0.34 -12.21 -1.26
N GLU A 20 -0.25 -12.59 -0.14
CA GLU A 20 -1.67 -12.35 0.13
C GLU A 20 -1.87 -11.37 1.28
N GLY A 21 -3.03 -10.72 1.28
CA GLY A 21 -3.41 -9.74 2.28
C GLY A 21 -4.90 -9.70 2.53
N LEU A 22 -5.32 -9.46 3.77
CA LEU A 22 -6.68 -9.12 4.13
C LEU A 22 -6.65 -7.87 5.01
N PHE A 23 -7.17 -6.75 4.52
CA PHE A 23 -6.98 -5.45 5.13
C PHE A 23 -8.19 -4.54 4.98
N VAL A 24 -8.30 -3.57 5.88
CA VAL A 24 -9.38 -2.59 5.95
C VAL A 24 -8.90 -1.26 5.42
N ALA A 25 -9.59 -0.74 4.42
CA ALA A 25 -9.31 0.54 3.79
C ALA A 25 -10.60 1.22 3.32
N THR A 26 -10.49 2.46 2.89
CA THR A 26 -11.54 3.14 2.10
C THR A 26 -11.33 2.86 0.62
N GLU A 27 -12.39 2.95 -0.18
CA GLU A 27 -12.29 2.79 -1.64
C GLU A 27 -11.32 3.80 -2.26
N LYS A 28 -11.29 5.04 -1.74
CA LYS A 28 -10.37 6.08 -2.20
C LYS A 28 -8.89 5.73 -1.98
N GLU A 29 -8.56 5.10 -0.85
CA GLU A 29 -7.19 4.65 -0.58
C GLU A 29 -6.78 3.54 -1.53
N VAL A 30 -7.70 2.63 -1.87
CA VAL A 30 -7.47 1.56 -2.84
C VAL A 30 -7.34 2.13 -4.26
N GLU A 31 -8.27 2.99 -4.68
CA GLU A 31 -8.23 3.69 -5.98
C GLU A 31 -6.92 4.47 -6.16
N TYR A 32 -6.46 5.16 -5.11
CA TYR A 32 -5.18 5.86 -5.14
C TYR A 32 -4.00 4.91 -5.30
N ALA A 33 -4.05 3.70 -4.75
CA ALA A 33 -2.98 2.73 -4.82
C ALA A 33 -2.85 2.06 -6.20
N ILE A 34 -3.95 1.95 -6.96
CA ILE A 34 -3.91 1.36 -8.30
C ILE A 34 -2.97 2.16 -9.22
N GLY A 35 -2.11 1.44 -9.95
CA GLY A 35 -1.08 1.99 -10.83
C GLY A 35 0.18 2.47 -10.10
N ARG A 36 0.24 2.40 -8.76
CA ARG A 36 1.43 2.76 -7.98
C ARG A 36 2.27 1.54 -7.67
N LYS A 37 3.58 1.77 -7.53
CA LYS A 37 4.53 0.75 -7.13
C LYS A 37 4.42 0.43 -5.64
N ALA A 38 4.37 -0.85 -5.31
CA ALA A 38 4.61 -1.34 -3.97
C ALA A 38 5.95 -2.12 -3.92
N TYR A 39 6.70 -1.93 -2.84
CA TYR A 39 7.97 -2.61 -2.60
C TYR A 39 7.94 -3.26 -1.21
N PHE A 40 7.85 -4.59 -1.19
CA PHE A 40 7.77 -5.38 0.05
C PHE A 40 9.16 -5.83 0.53
N GLY A 41 10.17 -5.83 -0.35
CA GLY A 41 11.49 -6.38 -0.05
C GLY A 41 11.47 -7.90 -0.01
N GLU A 42 12.32 -8.52 0.81
CA GLU A 42 12.54 -9.99 0.84
C GLU A 42 11.52 -10.77 1.70
N ILE A 43 10.22 -10.54 1.48
CA ILE A 43 9.15 -11.13 2.32
C ILE A 43 8.90 -12.63 2.08
N LEU A 44 9.34 -13.19 0.95
CA LEU A 44 9.22 -14.62 0.64
C LEU A 44 10.54 -15.38 0.89
N GLY A 45 11.42 -14.81 1.73
CA GLY A 45 12.72 -15.38 2.10
C GLY A 45 13.92 -14.71 1.41
N LYS A 46 15.11 -15.23 1.68
CA LYS A 46 16.35 -14.62 1.18
C LYS A 46 16.39 -14.60 -0.35
N HIS A 47 16.80 -13.47 -0.95
CA HIS A 47 16.84 -13.26 -2.40
C HIS A 47 15.46 -13.27 -3.07
N SER A 48 14.39 -12.91 -2.33
CA SER A 48 13.04 -12.77 -2.85
C SER A 48 12.57 -11.32 -2.85
N GLU A 49 13.29 -10.42 -3.51
CA GLU A 49 12.82 -9.05 -3.64
C GLU A 49 11.46 -9.01 -4.35
N VAL A 50 10.41 -8.72 -3.58
CA VAL A 50 9.04 -8.60 -4.09
C VAL A 50 8.68 -7.13 -4.24
N TYR A 51 8.38 -6.74 -5.47
CA TYR A 51 7.89 -5.43 -5.84
C TYR A 51 7.14 -5.49 -7.17
N GLY A 52 6.30 -4.50 -7.41
CA GLY A 52 5.49 -4.41 -8.61
C GLY A 52 4.54 -3.22 -8.56
N ASP A 53 3.87 -2.94 -9.66
CA ASP A 53 2.78 -1.98 -9.70
C ASP A 53 1.50 -2.69 -9.24
N ILE A 54 0.66 -2.03 -8.44
CA ILE A 54 -0.63 -2.58 -8.02
C ILE A 54 -1.61 -2.40 -9.17
N GLU A 55 -2.06 -3.50 -9.77
CA GLU A 55 -3.02 -3.53 -10.86
C GLU A 55 -4.47 -3.62 -10.35
N GLU A 56 -5.46 -3.26 -11.18
CA GLU A 56 -6.89 -3.28 -10.82
C GLU A 56 -7.38 -4.65 -10.31
N GLY A 57 -6.74 -5.74 -10.75
CA GLY A 57 -7.08 -7.11 -10.36
C GLY A 57 -6.46 -7.58 -9.05
N ASP A 58 -5.45 -6.88 -8.53
CA ASP A 58 -4.66 -7.35 -7.38
C ASP A 58 -5.38 -7.15 -6.05
N ILE A 59 -6.30 -6.18 -5.99
CA ILE A 59 -7.08 -5.85 -4.79
C ILE A 59 -8.57 -6.04 -5.09
N ALA A 60 -9.21 -6.97 -4.40
CA ALA A 60 -10.63 -7.24 -4.50
C ALA A 60 -11.37 -6.85 -3.21
N LYS A 61 -12.48 -6.11 -3.35
CA LYS A 61 -13.38 -5.83 -2.24
C LYS A 61 -14.10 -7.11 -1.81
N VAL A 62 -14.12 -7.39 -0.51
CA VAL A 62 -14.86 -8.52 0.07
C VAL A 62 -16.26 -8.05 0.46
N ASP A 63 -17.28 -8.82 0.10
CA ASP A 63 -18.67 -8.51 0.41
C ASP A 63 -19.00 -8.83 1.88
N ILE A 64 -18.69 -7.88 2.76
CA ILE A 64 -19.00 -7.90 4.20
C ILE A 64 -19.62 -6.56 4.57
N ASP A 65 -20.62 -6.61 5.46
CA ASP A 65 -21.25 -5.41 6.01
C ASP A 65 -20.19 -4.45 6.60
N PRO A 66 -20.13 -3.18 6.15
CA PRO A 66 -19.19 -2.19 6.65
C PRO A 66 -19.26 -1.99 8.17
N VAL A 67 -20.43 -2.16 8.79
CA VAL A 67 -20.60 -2.07 10.24
C VAL A 67 -19.86 -3.21 10.94
N ALA A 68 -19.92 -4.43 10.38
CA ALA A 68 -19.18 -5.56 10.90
C ALA A 68 -17.66 -5.37 10.72
N VAL A 69 -17.24 -4.83 9.57
CA VAL A 69 -15.83 -4.49 9.33
C VAL A 69 -15.33 -3.46 10.35
N GLU A 70 -16.10 -2.40 10.58
CA GLU A 70 -15.75 -1.36 11.54
C GLU A 70 -15.66 -1.91 12.97
N GLU A 71 -16.61 -2.76 13.37
CA GLU A 71 -16.59 -3.36 14.71
C GLU A 71 -15.36 -4.24 14.92
N VAL A 72 -15.03 -5.11 13.97
CA VAL A 72 -13.85 -5.97 14.06
C VAL A 72 -12.56 -5.15 14.02
N ALA A 73 -12.51 -4.09 13.20
CA ALA A 73 -11.35 -3.23 13.08
C ALA A 73 -10.99 -2.48 14.38
N LYS A 74 -11.97 -2.23 15.27
CA LYS A 74 -11.69 -1.68 16.62
C LYS A 74 -10.80 -2.58 17.47
N HIS A 75 -10.81 -3.88 17.21
CA HIS A 75 -10.07 -4.87 17.98
C HIS A 75 -8.81 -5.37 17.28
N LEU A 76 -8.84 -5.48 15.95
CA LEU A 76 -7.76 -6.07 15.15
C LEU A 76 -6.95 -5.04 14.35
N GLY A 77 -7.37 -3.78 14.32
CA GLY A 77 -6.78 -2.75 13.48
C GLY A 77 -7.16 -2.93 12.00
N SER A 78 -6.30 -2.45 11.10
CA SER A 78 -6.56 -2.40 9.65
C SER A 78 -5.88 -3.51 8.84
N THR A 79 -4.96 -4.29 9.40
CA THR A 79 -4.33 -5.43 8.69
C THR A 79 -4.69 -6.70 9.43
N TRP A 80 -5.58 -7.51 8.87
CA TRP A 80 -6.15 -8.67 9.55
C TRP A 80 -5.41 -9.96 9.23
N SER A 81 -4.82 -10.07 8.04
CA SER A 81 -4.00 -11.21 7.64
C SER A 81 -3.01 -10.81 6.56
N GLY A 82 -1.85 -11.47 6.54
CA GLY A 82 -0.81 -11.23 5.53
C GLY A 82 -0.36 -9.78 5.49
N TYR A 83 -0.31 -9.21 4.28
CA TYR A 83 0.21 -7.87 4.05
C TYR A 83 -0.87 -6.88 3.59
N ASN A 84 -0.81 -5.65 4.09
CA ASN A 84 -1.57 -4.55 3.51
C ASN A 84 -0.67 -3.83 2.48
N PRO A 85 -0.94 -3.94 1.16
CA PRO A 85 -0.08 -3.35 0.13
C PRO A 85 0.06 -1.82 0.26
N LEU A 86 -0.92 -1.14 0.87
CA LEU A 86 -0.90 0.31 1.06
C LEU A 86 0.26 0.79 1.95
N HIS A 87 0.76 -0.08 2.84
CA HIS A 87 1.90 0.23 3.70
C HIS A 87 3.25 0.14 2.97
N TYR A 88 3.26 -0.39 1.75
CA TYR A 88 4.46 -0.66 0.97
C TYR A 88 4.55 0.21 -0.29
N LEU A 89 3.62 1.17 -0.45
CA LEU A 89 3.62 2.10 -1.56
C LEU A 89 4.92 2.91 -1.60
N ARG A 90 5.45 3.06 -2.81
CA ARG A 90 6.60 3.89 -3.13
C ARG A 90 6.15 5.13 -3.89
N TYR A 91 6.83 6.22 -3.61
CA TYR A 91 6.56 7.54 -4.15
C TYR A 91 7.83 8.10 -4.75
N ASP A 92 7.72 8.63 -5.97
CA ASP A 92 8.87 9.19 -6.68
C ASP A 92 8.97 10.68 -6.40
N CYS A 93 10.06 11.11 -5.78
CA CYS A 93 10.32 12.52 -5.51
C CYS A 93 10.51 13.28 -6.82
N LYS A 94 9.72 14.33 -7.06
CA LYS A 94 9.80 15.14 -8.30
C LYS A 94 11.13 15.89 -8.48
N GLU A 95 11.86 16.15 -7.38
CA GLU A 95 13.10 16.94 -7.41
C GLU A 95 14.35 16.09 -7.64
N CYS A 96 14.48 14.95 -6.94
CA CYS A 96 15.66 14.07 -7.07
C CYS A 96 15.40 12.79 -7.87
N GLY A 97 14.15 12.41 -8.09
CA GLY A 97 13.77 11.15 -8.75
C GLY A 97 13.88 9.91 -7.87
N ASP A 98 14.23 10.06 -6.58
CA ASP A 98 14.31 8.91 -5.67
C ASP A 98 12.91 8.34 -5.40
N SER A 99 12.79 7.02 -5.51
CA SER A 99 11.58 6.28 -5.15
C SER A 99 11.67 5.87 -3.69
N LEU A 100 10.78 6.39 -2.84
CA LEU A 100 10.89 6.35 -1.38
C LEU A 100 9.59 5.87 -0.72
N PRO A 101 9.64 5.31 0.51
CA PRO A 101 8.43 4.99 1.24
C PRO A 101 7.77 6.30 1.72
N GLY A 102 6.46 6.26 1.98
CA GLY A 102 5.72 7.46 2.38
C GLY A 102 6.25 8.17 3.64
N GLU A 103 6.93 7.44 4.53
CA GLU A 103 7.56 7.98 5.74
C GLU A 103 8.80 8.84 5.48
N GLU A 104 9.42 8.73 4.31
CA GLU A 104 10.55 9.57 3.88
C GLU A 104 10.08 10.69 2.91
N MET A 105 8.78 10.78 2.68
CA MET A 105 8.17 11.82 1.86
C MET A 105 7.68 12.96 2.74
N HIS A 106 8.09 14.18 2.40
CA HIS A 106 7.52 15.38 3.00
C HIS A 106 6.05 15.56 2.58
N SER A 107 5.77 15.27 1.31
CA SER A 107 4.42 15.28 0.76
C SER A 107 4.27 14.18 -0.30
N ILE A 108 3.13 13.50 -0.24
CA ILE A 108 2.71 12.44 -1.18
C ILE A 108 1.55 12.90 -2.09
N VAL A 109 1.22 14.20 -2.04
CA VAL A 109 0.25 14.81 -2.96
C VAL A 109 0.93 14.97 -4.32
N GLU A 110 0.31 14.50 -5.40
CA GLU A 110 0.91 14.41 -6.74
C GLU A 110 1.64 15.71 -7.17
N ASP A 111 0.99 16.87 -7.05
CA ASP A 111 1.56 18.16 -7.45
C ASP A 111 2.77 18.61 -6.61
N ASN A 112 2.87 18.09 -5.38
CA ASN A 112 3.89 18.42 -4.39
C ASN A 112 4.63 17.19 -3.89
N MET A 113 4.82 16.18 -4.74
CA MET A 113 5.45 14.92 -4.34
C MET A 113 6.96 15.12 -4.16
N VAL A 114 7.38 15.40 -2.93
CA VAL A 114 8.75 15.78 -2.56
C VAL A 114 9.21 14.98 -1.35
N CYS A 115 10.46 14.53 -1.38
CA CYS A 115 11.07 13.85 -0.25
C CYS A 115 11.55 14.83 0.81
N ASP A 116 11.64 14.32 2.03
CA ASP A 116 12.09 15.04 3.23
C ASP A 116 13.46 15.70 3.05
N TYR A 117 14.36 15.04 2.33
CA TYR A 117 15.70 15.53 2.07
C TYR A 117 15.71 16.73 1.11
N CYS A 118 14.96 16.68 0.02
CA CYS A 118 14.87 17.78 -0.93
C CYS A 118 14.16 18.99 -0.32
N HIS A 119 13.10 18.77 0.45
CA HIS A 119 12.40 19.86 1.14
C HIS A 119 13.35 20.65 2.07
N ARG A 120 14.12 19.96 2.92
CA ARG A 120 15.07 20.59 3.86
C ARG A 120 16.25 21.31 3.20
N LYS A 121 16.50 21.12 1.90
CA LYS A 121 17.56 21.82 1.17
C LYS A 121 17.13 23.19 0.65
N GLU A 122 15.83 23.44 0.58
CA GLU A 122 15.26 24.70 0.10
C GLU A 122 15.11 25.75 1.23
N ASP A 123 15.21 25.31 2.50
CA ASP A 123 15.24 26.14 3.71
C ASP A 123 16.62 26.78 3.98
#